data_AF-A0A2D5YXK1-F1
#
_entry.id   AF-A0A2D5YXK1-F1
#
_cell.length_a   1.000
_cell.length_b   1.000
_cell.length_c   1.000
_cell.angle_alpha   90.00
_cell.angle_beta   90.00
_cell.angle_gamma   90.00
#
_symmetry.space_group_name_H-M   'P 1'
#
loop_
_entity.id
_entity.type
_entity.pdbx_description
1 polymer ?
#
loop_
_entity_poly.entity_id
_entity_poly.type
_entity_poly.pdbx_seq_one_letter_code
_entity_poly.pdbx_strand_id
1 'polypeptide(L)'
;MKREGPPNMTRWLPLSLILILALLTTVAPGAEPEKSIWTTDYPKALKRAAKEEKPLLLLFTGTNWCPSCRELERSVLNTEYFKTKGPEKFVLVYLDFPTQTANPKPTKLSRQNEALQDKFQIGPGPFPVLLLLDPKARVYGRTTYKPVGPKIYFKNLEAFDNVIAKRDSLFAKADKSTKGLKRAQLLDQAISVVADHADPVGYEPQIQQIIDIDADNAAGLKAKYDSRRRIKTLDDLMTLRMWDKVIAGIEQLDNDYQLAPEDRQRLFHRKAIAHLEAKQYAQVDKALSTSIDADPLSRTADKLRFQLVQLRQYIRELPADQRNPPTTQPATTIAPTTQPATTDAATTQPDDAEDGAAAESDCADCTEDCGPKQADGDNDDAESGTAEEDSAAESAESTETASAK
;
A
#
# COMPACT_ATOMS: atom_id res chain seq x y z
N MET A 1 -47.48 -91.61 -0.83
CA MET A 1 -48.43 -90.85 0.01
C MET A 1 -48.30 -89.37 -0.35
N LYS A 2 -49.40 -88.72 -0.81
CA LYS A 2 -49.79 -87.27 -0.70
C LYS A 2 -48.68 -86.19 -0.89
N ARG A 3 -48.82 -85.09 -1.64
CA ARG A 3 -49.96 -84.24 -2.06
C ARG A 3 -49.47 -83.22 -3.11
N GLU A 4 -50.42 -82.58 -3.77
CA GLU A 4 -50.36 -81.67 -4.94
C GLU A 4 -49.77 -80.26 -4.70
N GLY A 5 -49.45 -79.56 -5.81
CA GLY A 5 -49.34 -78.10 -5.93
C GLY A 5 -49.30 -77.65 -7.42
N PRO A 6 -50.12 -76.69 -7.91
CA PRO A 6 -50.36 -76.46 -9.35
C PRO A 6 -49.57 -75.27 -9.96
N PRO A 7 -49.60 -75.07 -11.30
CA PRO A 7 -48.56 -74.39 -12.09
C PRO A 7 -48.91 -72.93 -12.44
N ASN A 8 -47.95 -72.12 -12.90
CA ASN A 8 -48.28 -70.83 -13.53
C ASN A 8 -47.34 -70.36 -14.65
N MET A 9 -47.95 -70.30 -15.83
CA MET A 9 -48.01 -69.22 -16.81
C MET A 9 -46.74 -68.73 -17.53
N THR A 10 -46.63 -69.27 -18.73
CA THR A 10 -45.81 -68.90 -19.88
C THR A 10 -46.13 -67.50 -20.42
N ARG A 11 -45.07 -66.74 -20.70
CA ARG A 11 -45.00 -65.47 -21.44
C ARG A 11 -45.45 -65.65 -22.91
N TRP A 12 -45.95 -64.58 -23.56
CA TRP A 12 -45.49 -64.06 -24.88
C TRP A 12 -46.34 -62.87 -25.39
N LEU A 13 -45.65 -61.73 -25.61
CA LEU A 13 -45.80 -60.68 -26.68
C LEU A 13 -47.08 -59.81 -26.76
N PRO A 14 -47.12 -58.66 -27.50
CA PRO A 14 -46.18 -58.15 -28.52
C PRO A 14 -45.84 -56.63 -28.53
N LEU A 15 -44.87 -56.32 -29.38
CA LEU A 15 -44.48 -55.02 -29.96
C LEU A 15 -45.66 -54.29 -30.64
N SER A 16 -45.85 -52.99 -30.34
CA SER A 16 -46.34 -51.88 -31.22
C SER A 16 -47.39 -50.95 -30.57
N LEU A 17 -46.95 -49.82 -30.01
CA LEU A 17 -47.71 -48.54 -29.92
C LEU A 17 -46.72 -47.42 -29.48
N ILE A 18 -46.04 -46.73 -30.39
CA ILE A 18 -46.40 -45.41 -30.95
C ILE A 18 -46.85 -44.38 -29.88
N LEU A 19 -46.11 -43.27 -29.81
CA LEU A 19 -46.52 -41.94 -29.29
C LEU A 19 -46.48 -41.65 -27.78
N ILE A 20 -45.34 -41.73 -27.10
CA ILE A 20 -45.14 -40.98 -25.85
C ILE A 20 -43.79 -40.24 -25.89
N LEU A 21 -43.91 -38.94 -26.19
CA LEU A 21 -43.19 -37.86 -25.53
C LEU A 21 -41.71 -37.67 -25.89
N ALA A 22 -41.49 -37.15 -27.11
CA ALA A 22 -40.40 -36.22 -27.37
C ALA A 22 -40.63 -34.93 -26.57
N LEU A 23 -40.35 -34.95 -25.27
CA LEU A 23 -40.12 -33.75 -24.48
C LEU A 23 -38.60 -33.58 -24.40
N LEU A 24 -38.04 -32.98 -25.44
CA LEU A 24 -36.72 -32.37 -25.39
C LEU A 24 -36.78 -31.32 -24.28
N THR A 25 -36.30 -31.68 -23.10
CA THR A 25 -35.97 -30.71 -22.06
C THR A 25 -34.77 -29.92 -22.58
N THR A 26 -35.05 -28.74 -23.15
CA THR A 26 -34.05 -27.69 -23.25
C THR A 26 -33.67 -27.31 -21.82
N VAL A 27 -32.66 -28.01 -21.29
CA VAL A 27 -31.94 -27.54 -20.11
C VAL A 27 -31.28 -26.24 -20.56
N ALA A 28 -31.94 -25.12 -20.27
CA ALA A 28 -31.30 -23.82 -20.33
C ALA A 28 -30.03 -23.94 -19.48
N PRO A 29 -28.84 -23.59 -20.00
CA PRO A 29 -27.65 -23.49 -19.17
C PRO A 29 -28.03 -22.61 -17.98
N GLY A 30 -27.97 -23.16 -16.76
CA GLY A 30 -28.14 -22.36 -15.57
C GLY A 30 -27.14 -21.24 -15.67
N ALA A 31 -27.61 -19.99 -15.58
CA ALA A 31 -26.72 -18.84 -15.50
C ALA A 31 -25.82 -19.10 -14.29
N GLU A 32 -24.56 -19.49 -14.55
CA GLU A 32 -23.58 -19.55 -13.48
C GLU A 32 -23.54 -18.16 -12.84
N PRO A 33 -23.51 -18.07 -11.50
CA PRO A 33 -23.41 -16.78 -10.85
C PRO A 33 -22.22 -16.03 -11.46
N GLU A 34 -22.49 -14.87 -12.08
CA GLU A 34 -21.44 -14.10 -12.75
C GLU A 34 -20.29 -13.92 -11.78
N LYS A 35 -19.16 -14.54 -12.09
CA LYS A 35 -17.95 -14.42 -11.30
C LYS A 35 -17.58 -12.95 -11.28
N SER A 36 -17.64 -12.34 -10.09
CA SER A 36 -17.27 -10.94 -9.92
C SER A 36 -15.92 -10.66 -10.58
N ILE A 37 -15.86 -9.59 -11.37
CA ILE A 37 -14.62 -9.11 -11.99
C ILE A 37 -13.59 -8.63 -10.95
N TRP A 38 -14.04 -8.42 -9.70
CA TRP A 38 -13.24 -8.02 -8.56
C TRP A 38 -12.80 -9.22 -7.73
N THR A 39 -11.56 -9.19 -7.23
CA THR A 39 -11.09 -10.13 -6.20
C THR A 39 -10.86 -9.42 -4.88
N THR A 40 -11.03 -10.13 -3.77
CA THR A 40 -10.69 -9.66 -2.42
C THR A 40 -9.34 -10.21 -1.93
N ASP A 41 -8.73 -11.13 -2.68
CA ASP A 41 -7.44 -11.75 -2.36
C ASP A 41 -6.32 -10.95 -3.04
N TYR A 42 -5.74 -10.00 -2.28
CA TYR A 42 -4.66 -9.15 -2.78
C TYR A 42 -3.38 -9.94 -3.13
N PRO A 43 -2.90 -10.92 -2.33
CA PRO A 43 -1.78 -11.76 -2.72
C PRO A 43 -1.98 -12.49 -4.06
N LYS A 44 -3.19 -13.02 -4.32
CA LYS A 44 -3.52 -13.65 -5.60
C LYS A 44 -3.57 -12.62 -6.73
N ALA A 45 -4.13 -11.43 -6.47
CA ALA A 45 -4.15 -10.33 -7.42
C ALA A 45 -2.74 -9.89 -7.83
N LEU A 46 -1.79 -9.79 -6.88
CA LEU A 46 -0.40 -9.46 -7.17
C LEU A 46 0.27 -10.48 -8.09
N LYS A 47 0.11 -11.78 -7.79
CA LYS A 47 0.64 -12.85 -8.65
C LYS A 47 0.05 -12.79 -10.06
N ARG A 48 -1.25 -12.51 -10.16
CA ARG A 48 -1.95 -12.37 -11.43
C ARG A 48 -1.44 -11.15 -12.22
N ALA A 49 -1.30 -10.00 -11.56
CA ALA A 49 -0.83 -8.76 -12.15
C ALA A 49 0.60 -8.89 -12.69
N ALA A 50 1.50 -9.52 -11.93
CA ALA A 50 2.85 -9.83 -12.39
C ALA A 50 2.86 -10.78 -13.59
N LYS A 51 2.02 -11.83 -13.59
CA LYS A 51 1.93 -12.80 -14.69
C LYS A 51 1.32 -12.20 -15.96
N GLU A 52 0.29 -11.38 -15.83
CA GLU A 52 -0.41 -10.75 -16.96
C GLU A 52 0.24 -9.42 -17.40
N GLU A 53 1.28 -8.95 -16.69
CA GLU A 53 1.89 -7.63 -16.86
C GLU A 53 0.88 -6.47 -16.81
N LYS A 54 -0.20 -6.66 -16.05
CA LYS A 54 -1.27 -5.67 -15.90
C LYS A 54 -1.13 -4.86 -14.62
N PRO A 55 -1.43 -3.56 -14.65
CA PRO A 55 -1.57 -2.79 -13.43
C PRO A 55 -2.70 -3.34 -12.55
N LEU A 56 -2.61 -3.09 -11.24
CA LEU A 56 -3.70 -3.31 -10.30
C LEU A 56 -4.49 -2.03 -10.09
N LEU A 57 -5.80 -2.16 -9.93
CA LEU A 57 -6.68 -1.12 -9.41
C LEU A 57 -7.26 -1.59 -8.09
N LEU A 58 -6.80 -0.99 -6.99
CA LEU A 58 -7.29 -1.27 -5.64
C LEU A 58 -8.38 -0.25 -5.30
N LEU A 59 -9.56 -0.73 -4.95
CA LEU A 59 -10.66 0.08 -4.44
C LEU A 59 -10.77 -0.10 -2.92
N PHE A 60 -10.49 0.95 -2.17
CA PHE A 60 -10.81 1.07 -0.75
C PHE A 60 -12.21 1.69 -0.61
N THR A 61 -13.12 0.98 0.04
CA THR A 61 -14.54 1.31 0.08
C THR A 61 -15.17 0.96 1.43
N GLY A 62 -16.41 1.42 1.64
CA GLY A 62 -17.18 1.15 2.85
C GLY A 62 -18.65 0.90 2.51
N THR A 63 -19.00 -0.36 2.24
CA THR A 63 -20.31 -0.77 1.69
C THR A 63 -21.50 -0.19 2.46
N ASN A 64 -21.43 -0.18 3.80
CA ASN A 64 -22.59 0.10 4.66
C ASN A 64 -22.75 1.57 5.06
N TRP A 65 -21.72 2.40 4.91
CA TRP A 65 -21.69 3.74 5.51
C TRP A 65 -21.19 4.83 4.57
N CYS A 66 -20.71 4.49 3.37
CA CYS A 66 -20.16 5.43 2.40
C CYS A 66 -21.11 5.64 1.20
N PRO A 67 -21.91 6.73 1.16
CA PRO A 67 -22.79 7.02 0.02
C PRO A 67 -22.04 7.21 -1.29
N SER A 68 -20.92 7.95 -1.28
CA SER A 68 -20.10 8.19 -2.47
C SER A 68 -19.50 6.90 -3.05
N CYS A 69 -19.23 5.90 -2.20
CA CYS A 69 -18.75 4.59 -2.62
C CYS A 69 -19.83 3.84 -3.41
N ARG A 70 -21.05 3.76 -2.85
CA ARG A 70 -22.19 3.14 -3.53
C ARG A 70 -22.50 3.84 -4.85
N GLU A 71 -22.37 5.17 -4.89
CA GLU A 71 -22.60 5.93 -6.12
C GLU A 71 -21.51 5.69 -7.17
N LEU A 72 -20.23 5.61 -6.79
CA LEU A 72 -19.16 5.20 -7.70
C LEU A 72 -19.43 3.80 -8.26
N GLU A 73 -19.76 2.85 -7.39
CA GLU A 73 -20.05 1.48 -7.80
C GLU A 73 -21.23 1.44 -8.78
N ARG A 74 -22.34 2.09 -8.46
CA ARG A 74 -23.55 2.13 -9.30
C ARG A 74 -23.35 2.85 -10.63
N SER A 75 -22.74 4.03 -10.60
CA SER A 75 -22.64 4.92 -11.78
C SER A 75 -21.45 4.63 -12.68
N VAL A 76 -20.45 3.89 -12.18
CA VAL A 76 -19.23 3.57 -12.92
C VAL A 76 -18.92 2.08 -12.88
N LEU A 77 -18.60 1.52 -11.72
CA LEU A 77 -17.90 0.22 -11.64
C LEU A 77 -18.78 -0.99 -11.98
N ASN A 78 -20.09 -0.88 -11.75
CA ASN A 78 -21.09 -1.91 -12.06
C ASN A 78 -21.78 -1.68 -13.42
N THR A 79 -21.37 -0.67 -14.17
CA THR A 79 -21.85 -0.47 -15.54
C THR A 79 -21.22 -1.50 -16.48
N GLU A 80 -21.94 -1.92 -17.51
CA GLU A 80 -21.42 -2.85 -18.52
C GLU A 80 -20.12 -2.35 -19.15
N TYR A 81 -20.03 -1.04 -19.39
CA TYR A 81 -18.80 -0.43 -19.91
C TYR A 81 -17.58 -0.72 -19.03
N PHE A 82 -17.68 -0.53 -17.70
CA PHE A 82 -16.56 -0.80 -16.80
C PHE A 82 -16.34 -2.30 -16.61
N LYS A 83 -17.40 -3.11 -16.56
CA LYS A 83 -17.27 -4.57 -16.47
C LYS A 83 -16.52 -5.17 -17.65
N THR A 84 -16.65 -4.57 -18.84
CA THR A 84 -15.85 -4.94 -20.02
C THR A 84 -14.44 -4.34 -19.96
N LYS A 85 -14.31 -3.03 -19.78
CA LYS A 85 -13.02 -2.31 -19.93
C LYS A 85 -12.07 -2.42 -18.74
N GLY A 86 -12.60 -2.53 -17.53
CA GLY A 86 -11.84 -2.70 -16.30
C GLY A 86 -10.88 -3.90 -16.37
N PRO A 87 -11.39 -5.13 -16.58
CA PRO A 87 -10.57 -6.35 -16.62
C PRO A 87 -9.63 -6.48 -17.83
N GLU A 88 -9.94 -5.80 -18.93
CA GLU A 88 -9.02 -5.68 -20.08
C GLU A 88 -7.70 -5.02 -19.65
N LYS A 89 -7.78 -3.95 -18.84
CA LYS A 89 -6.63 -3.14 -18.45
C LYS A 89 -6.05 -3.48 -17.08
N PHE A 90 -6.89 -3.80 -16.10
CA PHE A 90 -6.49 -3.89 -14.69
C PHE A 90 -6.79 -5.26 -14.07
N VAL A 91 -5.96 -5.66 -13.10
CA VAL A 91 -6.37 -6.62 -12.08
C VAL A 91 -7.09 -5.85 -10.96
N LEU A 92 -8.38 -6.14 -10.79
CA LEU A 92 -9.27 -5.38 -9.91
C LEU A 92 -9.33 -5.97 -8.50
N VAL A 93 -9.04 -5.17 -7.48
CA VAL A 93 -9.05 -5.59 -6.07
C VAL A 93 -10.04 -4.75 -5.25
N TYR A 94 -10.94 -5.42 -4.56
CA TYR A 94 -11.99 -4.81 -3.72
C TYR A 94 -11.62 -4.95 -2.25
N LEU A 95 -11.39 -3.82 -1.58
CA LEU A 95 -10.99 -3.71 -0.18
C LEU A 95 -12.09 -2.98 0.59
N ASP A 96 -13.03 -3.75 1.13
CA ASP A 96 -14.14 -3.20 1.92
C ASP A 96 -13.78 -3.10 3.40
N PHE A 97 -14.28 -2.03 4.02
CA PHE A 97 -14.15 -1.70 5.43
C PHE A 97 -15.54 -1.43 6.01
N PRO A 98 -16.37 -2.48 6.20
CA PRO A 98 -17.71 -2.31 6.73
C PRO A 98 -17.66 -1.79 8.19
N THR A 99 -18.62 -0.95 8.57
CA THR A 99 -18.82 -0.62 9.98
C THR A 99 -19.18 -1.89 10.72
N GLN A 100 -18.37 -2.21 11.73
CA GLN A 100 -18.62 -3.36 12.60
C GLN A 100 -19.91 -3.13 13.40
N THR A 101 -20.77 -4.14 13.50
CA THR A 101 -21.70 -4.25 14.63
C THR A 101 -20.89 -4.50 15.91
N ALA A 102 -21.49 -4.51 17.10
CA ALA A 102 -20.70 -4.65 18.34
C ALA A 102 -19.82 -5.93 18.34
N ASN A 103 -18.49 -5.75 18.37
CA ASN A 103 -17.44 -6.76 18.62
C ASN A 103 -17.32 -7.99 17.68
N PRO A 104 -17.22 -7.86 16.33
CA PRO A 104 -16.86 -8.98 15.48
C PRO A 104 -15.38 -9.34 15.64
N LYS A 105 -15.07 -10.64 15.61
CA LYS A 105 -13.69 -11.12 15.59
C LYS A 105 -13.03 -10.78 14.23
N PRO A 106 -11.79 -10.24 14.21
CA PRO A 106 -11.09 -9.97 12.96
C PRO A 106 -10.93 -11.23 12.10
N THR A 107 -11.38 -11.17 10.85
CA THR A 107 -11.19 -12.25 9.88
C THR A 107 -9.81 -12.16 9.23
N LYS A 108 -9.39 -13.20 8.50
CA LYS A 108 -8.18 -13.13 7.66
C LYS A 108 -8.27 -11.99 6.65
N LEU A 109 -9.46 -11.78 6.07
CA LEU A 109 -9.70 -10.72 5.10
C LEU A 109 -9.66 -9.33 5.76
N SER A 110 -10.27 -9.14 6.93
CA SER A 110 -10.22 -7.86 7.67
C SER A 110 -8.77 -7.49 7.99
N ARG A 111 -7.99 -8.43 8.52
CA ARG A 111 -6.56 -8.22 8.82
C ARG A 111 -5.73 -7.91 7.58
N GLN A 112 -6.03 -8.54 6.44
CA GLN A 112 -5.39 -8.19 5.18
C GLN A 112 -5.75 -6.75 4.78
N ASN A 113 -7.03 -6.38 4.84
CA ASN A 113 -7.47 -5.05 4.43
C ASN A 113 -6.90 -3.97 5.36
N GLU A 114 -6.86 -4.19 6.67
CA GLU A 114 -6.20 -3.33 7.67
C GLU A 114 -4.70 -3.19 7.36
N ALA A 115 -3.98 -4.29 7.13
CA ALA A 115 -2.57 -4.23 6.78
C ALA A 115 -2.31 -3.49 5.45
N LEU A 116 -3.23 -3.59 4.48
CA LEU A 116 -3.15 -2.84 3.22
C LEU A 116 -3.48 -1.37 3.40
N GLN A 117 -4.46 -1.05 4.26
CA GLN A 117 -4.81 0.31 4.64
C GLN A 117 -3.59 1.02 5.23
N ASP A 118 -2.89 0.37 6.15
CA ASP A 118 -1.65 0.87 6.75
C ASP A 118 -0.52 0.98 5.74
N LYS A 119 -0.27 -0.10 4.96
CA LYS A 119 0.78 -0.14 3.94
C LYS A 119 0.67 1.01 2.95
N PHE A 120 -0.54 1.31 2.50
CA PHE A 120 -0.80 2.36 1.52
C PHE A 120 -1.19 3.70 2.14
N GLN A 121 -1.04 3.85 3.47
CA GLN A 121 -1.30 5.09 4.21
C GLN A 121 -2.69 5.66 3.90
N ILE A 122 -3.67 4.75 3.79
CA ILE A 122 -5.06 5.11 3.60
C ILE A 122 -5.66 5.31 4.98
N GLY A 123 -6.13 6.53 5.29
CA GLY A 123 -6.83 6.76 6.55
C GLY A 123 -8.15 5.97 6.65
N PRO A 124 -8.86 6.02 7.79
CA PRO A 124 -10.20 5.43 7.92
C PRO A 124 -11.26 6.10 7.02
N GLY A 125 -10.90 7.21 6.38
CA GLY A 125 -11.69 7.95 5.40
C GLY A 125 -10.96 9.23 4.98
N PRO A 126 -11.48 10.00 3.99
CA PRO A 126 -12.72 9.72 3.26
C PRO A 126 -12.56 8.61 2.22
N PHE A 127 -13.62 7.82 2.03
CA PHE A 127 -13.77 6.84 0.95
C PHE A 127 -14.74 7.34 -0.13
N PRO A 128 -14.69 6.81 -1.36
CA PRO A 128 -13.78 5.76 -1.86
C PRO A 128 -12.38 6.30 -2.19
N VAL A 129 -11.38 5.43 -2.08
CA VAL A 129 -10.03 5.69 -2.61
C VAL A 129 -9.67 4.61 -3.62
N LEU A 130 -9.19 5.02 -4.79
CA LEU A 130 -8.63 4.09 -5.77
C LEU A 130 -7.13 4.32 -5.89
N LEU A 131 -6.36 3.23 -5.81
CA LEU A 131 -4.93 3.24 -6.08
C LEU A 131 -4.63 2.44 -7.34
N LEU A 132 -3.75 3.00 -8.16
CA LEU A 132 -3.20 2.35 -9.33
C LEU A 132 -1.77 1.90 -9.02
N LEU A 133 -1.52 0.60 -9.15
CA LEU A 133 -0.23 -0.02 -8.88
C LEU A 133 0.28 -0.69 -10.14
N ASP A 134 1.57 -0.61 -10.40
CA ASP A 134 2.19 -1.35 -11.50
C ASP A 134 2.31 -2.86 -11.15
N PRO A 135 2.68 -3.73 -12.11
CA PRO A 135 2.83 -5.17 -11.86
C PRO A 135 3.85 -5.52 -10.76
N LYS A 136 4.72 -4.59 -10.38
CA LYS A 136 5.72 -4.73 -9.29
C LYS A 136 5.19 -4.18 -7.96
N ALA A 137 3.88 -3.94 -7.86
CA ALA A 137 3.20 -3.41 -6.69
C ALA A 137 3.63 -1.99 -6.27
N ARG A 138 4.14 -1.18 -7.21
CA ARG A 138 4.52 0.21 -6.96
C ARG A 138 3.38 1.14 -7.34
N VAL A 139 3.01 2.04 -6.44
CA VAL A 139 1.91 2.99 -6.67
C VAL A 139 2.33 3.99 -7.75
N TYR A 140 1.42 4.36 -8.65
CA TYR A 140 1.66 5.43 -9.63
C TYR A 140 0.48 6.38 -9.79
N GLY A 141 -0.63 6.12 -9.10
CA GLY A 141 -1.79 6.99 -9.15
C GLY A 141 -2.73 6.76 -7.97
N ARG A 142 -3.38 7.85 -7.56
CA ARG A 142 -4.44 7.87 -6.57
C ARG A 142 -5.58 8.72 -7.07
N THR A 143 -6.81 8.25 -6.92
CA THR A 143 -8.01 9.03 -7.24
C THR A 143 -9.15 8.66 -6.30
N THR A 144 -10.26 9.38 -6.40
CA THR A 144 -11.50 9.14 -5.68
C THR A 144 -12.68 9.15 -6.66
N TYR A 145 -13.91 9.11 -6.15
CA TYR A 145 -15.10 9.25 -6.96
C TYR A 145 -15.20 10.64 -7.59
N LYS A 146 -15.55 10.68 -8.88
CA LYS A 146 -15.87 11.89 -9.64
C LYS A 146 -17.16 11.62 -10.43
N PRO A 147 -18.22 12.42 -10.29
CA PRO A 147 -19.52 12.19 -10.93
C PRO A 147 -19.50 12.56 -12.42
N VAL A 148 -18.67 11.88 -13.21
CA VAL A 148 -18.42 12.17 -14.65
C VAL A 148 -18.91 11.06 -15.59
N GLY A 149 -19.55 10.02 -15.05
CA GLY A 149 -20.02 8.85 -15.81
C GLY A 149 -18.91 7.86 -16.19
N PRO A 150 -19.27 6.64 -16.63
CA PRO A 150 -18.35 5.51 -16.69
C PRO A 150 -17.22 5.68 -17.72
N LYS A 151 -17.53 6.23 -18.90
CA LYS A 151 -16.56 6.42 -19.99
C LYS A 151 -15.48 7.45 -19.61
N ILE A 152 -15.90 8.60 -19.11
CA ILE A 152 -14.96 9.66 -18.70
C ILE A 152 -14.17 9.22 -17.47
N TYR A 153 -14.82 8.54 -16.52
CA TYR A 153 -14.12 8.02 -15.35
C TYR A 153 -13.03 7.01 -15.73
N PHE A 154 -13.32 6.07 -16.64
CA PHE A 154 -12.32 5.12 -17.13
C PHE A 154 -11.18 5.83 -17.86
N LYS A 155 -11.48 6.81 -18.73
CA LYS A 155 -10.46 7.64 -19.38
C LYS A 155 -9.57 8.37 -18.38
N ASN A 156 -10.12 8.82 -17.25
CA ASN A 156 -9.32 9.43 -16.18
C ASN A 156 -8.38 8.42 -15.50
N LEU A 157 -8.77 7.14 -15.41
CA LEU A 157 -7.87 6.08 -14.94
C LEU A 157 -6.76 5.82 -15.97
N GLU A 158 -7.08 5.80 -17.26
CA GLU A 158 -6.10 5.65 -18.34
C GLU A 158 -5.10 6.81 -18.42
N ALA A 159 -5.50 8.02 -18.01
CA ALA A 159 -4.60 9.18 -18.02
C ALA A 159 -3.32 8.98 -17.16
N PHE A 160 -3.37 8.09 -16.16
CA PHE A 160 -2.19 7.72 -15.37
C PHE A 160 -1.15 6.91 -16.16
N ASP A 161 -1.46 6.41 -17.36
CA ASP A 161 -0.48 5.81 -18.27
C ASP A 161 0.64 6.81 -18.63
N ASN A 162 0.34 8.11 -18.64
CA ASN A 162 1.37 9.13 -18.86
C ASN A 162 2.36 9.20 -17.68
N VAL A 163 1.88 8.97 -16.45
CA VAL A 163 2.71 8.95 -15.23
C VAL A 163 3.66 7.76 -15.29
N ILE A 164 3.14 6.56 -15.60
CA ILE A 164 3.96 5.35 -15.68
C ILE A 164 4.98 5.44 -16.83
N ALA A 165 4.57 5.92 -18.01
CA ALA A 165 5.47 6.08 -19.15
C ALA A 165 6.59 7.08 -18.86
N LYS A 166 6.28 8.22 -18.23
CA LYS A 166 7.28 9.22 -17.86
C LYS A 166 8.26 8.70 -16.81
N ARG A 167 7.74 8.06 -15.76
CA ARG A 167 8.52 7.42 -14.71
C ARG A 167 9.47 6.35 -15.28
N ASP A 168 8.96 5.46 -16.13
CA ASP A 168 9.74 4.36 -16.69
C ASP A 168 10.79 4.86 -17.68
N SER A 169 10.50 5.93 -18.44
CA SER A 169 11.52 6.62 -19.25
C SER A 169 12.65 7.18 -18.39
N LEU A 170 12.35 7.73 -17.21
CA LEU A 170 13.35 8.25 -16.27
C LEU A 170 14.15 7.11 -15.61
N PHE A 171 13.52 6.00 -15.26
CA PHE A 171 14.22 4.80 -14.81
C PHE A 171 15.15 4.23 -15.88
N ALA A 172 14.70 4.12 -17.13
CA ALA A 172 15.56 3.68 -18.23
C ALA A 172 16.78 4.60 -18.44
N LYS A 173 16.61 5.92 -18.25
CA LYS A 173 17.74 6.87 -18.26
C LYS A 173 18.66 6.70 -17.06
N ALA A 174 18.10 6.44 -15.88
CA ALA A 174 18.88 6.16 -14.67
C ALA A 174 19.72 4.90 -14.85
N ASP A 175 19.16 3.85 -15.45
CA ASP A 175 19.84 2.57 -15.70
C ASP A 175 20.99 2.68 -16.69
N LYS A 176 20.91 3.60 -17.65
CA LYS A 176 22.03 3.95 -18.52
C LYS A 176 23.09 4.83 -17.85
N SER A 177 22.70 5.55 -16.79
CA SER A 177 23.59 6.43 -16.03
C SER A 177 24.24 5.63 -14.89
N THR A 178 25.24 4.80 -15.21
CA THR A 178 25.80 3.82 -14.27
C THR A 178 26.64 4.41 -13.13
N LYS A 179 26.89 5.73 -13.10
CA LYS A 179 27.72 6.37 -12.06
C LYS A 179 27.19 7.73 -11.60
N GLY A 180 27.33 7.95 -10.30
CA GLY A 180 27.29 9.26 -9.66
C GLY A 180 25.92 9.89 -9.48
N LEU A 181 25.95 11.13 -9.00
CA LEU A 181 24.80 11.95 -8.60
C LEU A 181 23.70 12.05 -9.69
N LYS A 182 24.07 11.93 -10.96
CA LYS A 182 23.12 11.95 -12.08
C LYS A 182 22.09 10.83 -12.00
N ARG A 183 22.50 9.63 -11.59
CA ARG A 183 21.58 8.50 -11.39
C ARG A 183 20.58 8.81 -10.28
N ALA A 184 21.06 9.31 -9.14
CA ALA A 184 20.21 9.70 -8.01
C ALA A 184 19.19 10.77 -8.42
N GLN A 185 19.61 11.78 -9.18
CA GLN A 185 18.71 12.82 -9.71
C GLN A 185 17.64 12.25 -10.66
N LEU A 186 17.99 11.30 -11.52
CA LEU A 186 17.01 10.67 -12.42
C LEU A 186 16.01 9.79 -11.67
N LEU A 187 16.46 9.06 -10.65
CA LEU A 187 15.58 8.31 -9.75
C LEU A 187 14.66 9.26 -8.96
N ASP A 188 15.19 10.38 -8.46
CA ASP A 188 14.43 11.42 -7.78
C ASP A 188 13.35 12.02 -8.68
N GLN A 189 13.70 12.34 -9.94
CA GLN A 189 12.73 12.82 -10.93
C GLN A 189 11.64 11.78 -11.20
N ALA A 190 12.00 10.50 -11.32
CA ALA A 190 11.02 9.43 -11.56
C ALA A 190 10.04 9.29 -10.39
N ILE A 191 10.53 9.35 -9.16
CA ILE A 191 9.70 9.29 -7.95
C ILE A 191 8.87 10.57 -7.79
N SER A 192 9.41 11.74 -8.15
CA SER A 192 8.69 13.00 -8.04
C SER A 192 7.49 13.07 -8.99
N VAL A 193 7.62 12.53 -10.22
CA VAL A 193 6.49 12.37 -11.15
C VAL A 193 5.33 11.57 -10.55
N VAL A 194 5.65 10.55 -9.75
CA VAL A 194 4.66 9.76 -9.01
C VAL A 194 4.12 10.53 -7.83
N ALA A 195 4.98 11.21 -7.07
CA ALA A 195 4.64 11.97 -5.87
C ALA A 195 3.63 13.11 -6.14
N ASP A 196 3.60 13.64 -7.36
CA ASP A 196 2.59 14.63 -7.80
C ASP A 196 1.17 14.04 -7.87
N HIS A 197 1.04 12.72 -7.90
CA HIS A 197 -0.20 11.99 -8.18
C HIS A 197 -0.60 11.01 -7.07
N ALA A 198 0.35 10.53 -6.28
CA ALA A 198 0.15 9.58 -5.18
C ALA A 198 1.40 9.48 -4.30
N ASP A 199 1.21 8.97 -3.07
CA ASP A 199 2.35 8.60 -2.22
C ASP A 199 3.17 7.49 -2.92
N PRO A 200 4.51 7.62 -3.03
CA PRO A 200 5.35 6.69 -3.78
C PRO A 200 5.66 5.43 -2.96
N VAL A 201 4.61 4.69 -2.57
CA VAL A 201 4.72 3.40 -1.89
C VAL A 201 5.21 2.33 -2.87
N GLY A 202 6.19 1.52 -2.46
CA GLY A 202 6.82 0.50 -3.30
C GLY A 202 8.11 0.97 -3.99
N TYR A 203 8.58 2.18 -3.72
CA TYR A 203 9.82 2.75 -4.28
C TYR A 203 10.99 2.71 -3.29
N GLU A 204 10.84 2.01 -2.17
CA GLU A 204 11.84 1.93 -1.11
C GLU A 204 13.23 1.50 -1.64
N PRO A 205 13.36 0.54 -2.58
CA PRO A 205 14.66 0.20 -3.16
C PRO A 205 15.31 1.34 -3.95
N GLN A 206 14.53 2.11 -4.72
CA GLN A 206 15.04 3.26 -5.48
C GLN A 206 15.39 4.42 -4.54
N ILE A 207 14.59 4.64 -3.50
CA ILE A 207 14.86 5.62 -2.46
C ILE A 207 16.16 5.29 -1.74
N GLN A 208 16.38 4.02 -1.38
CA GLN A 208 17.62 3.60 -0.74
C GLN A 208 18.82 3.82 -1.66
N GLN A 209 18.72 3.51 -2.95
CA GLN A 209 19.78 3.83 -3.93
C GLN A 209 20.07 5.32 -4.00
N ILE A 210 19.06 6.20 -3.94
CA ILE A 210 19.28 7.65 -3.92
C ILE A 210 20.07 8.06 -2.68
N ILE A 211 19.69 7.55 -1.50
CA ILE A 211 20.37 7.84 -0.23
C ILE A 211 21.82 7.35 -0.26
N ASP A 212 22.07 6.16 -0.82
CA ASP A 212 23.40 5.56 -0.90
C ASP A 212 24.29 6.30 -1.90
N ILE A 213 23.75 6.73 -3.04
CA ILE A 213 24.49 7.49 -4.07
C ILE A 213 24.81 8.91 -3.57
N ASP A 214 23.90 9.55 -2.83
CA ASP A 214 24.06 10.88 -2.27
C ASP A 214 24.44 10.83 -0.78
N ALA A 215 25.34 9.93 -0.39
CA ALA A 215 25.70 9.66 1.00
C ALA A 215 26.19 10.92 1.77
N ASP A 216 26.94 11.79 1.09
CA ASP A 216 27.43 13.08 1.62
C ASP A 216 26.39 14.21 1.51
N ASN A 217 25.19 13.90 1.01
CA ASN A 217 24.10 14.84 0.80
C ASN A 217 24.46 16.03 -0.12
N ALA A 218 25.38 15.82 -1.07
CA ALA A 218 25.85 16.84 -1.99
C ALA A 218 24.73 17.38 -2.90
N ALA A 219 23.72 16.56 -3.24
CA ALA A 219 22.52 17.00 -3.96
C ALA A 219 21.33 17.35 -3.05
N GLY A 220 21.45 17.20 -1.73
CA GLY A 220 20.33 17.35 -0.80
C GLY A 220 19.30 16.22 -0.86
N LEU A 221 19.53 15.18 -1.66
CA LEU A 221 18.57 14.10 -1.88
C LEU A 221 18.54 13.13 -0.70
N LYS A 222 19.70 12.85 -0.09
CA LYS A 222 19.73 12.04 1.14
C LYS A 222 18.88 12.68 2.23
N ALA A 223 19.02 13.97 2.48
CA ALA A 223 18.21 14.69 3.46
C ALA A 223 16.73 14.65 3.08
N LYS A 224 16.37 14.89 1.81
CA LYS A 224 14.99 14.80 1.32
C LYS A 224 14.33 13.45 1.62
N TYR A 225 15.04 12.35 1.37
CA TYR A 225 14.45 11.01 1.45
C TYR A 225 14.58 10.36 2.84
N ASP A 226 15.73 10.51 3.51
CA ASP A 226 15.93 9.95 4.84
C ASP A 226 15.03 10.65 5.87
N SER A 227 14.85 11.97 5.77
CA SER A 227 13.92 12.70 6.65
C SER A 227 12.49 12.20 6.50
N ARG A 228 11.98 12.02 5.27
CA ARG A 228 10.65 11.46 5.02
C ARG A 228 10.49 10.06 5.59
N ARG A 229 11.48 9.19 5.39
CA ARG A 229 11.48 7.82 5.95
C ARG A 229 11.41 7.85 7.48
N ARG A 230 12.23 8.67 8.12
CA ARG A 230 12.25 8.81 9.58
C ARG A 230 10.96 9.43 10.12
N ILE A 231 10.38 10.42 9.43
CA ILE A 231 9.07 10.99 9.78
C ILE A 231 7.98 9.92 9.73
N LYS A 232 7.98 9.04 8.72
CA LYS A 232 7.05 7.90 8.71
C LYS A 232 7.26 6.98 9.92
N THR A 233 8.50 6.66 10.26
CA THR A 233 8.79 5.87 11.48
C THR A 233 8.30 6.58 12.74
N LEU A 234 8.41 7.91 12.82
CA LEU A 234 7.86 8.69 13.92
C LEU A 234 6.33 8.60 13.97
N ASP A 235 5.65 8.68 12.83
CA ASP A 235 4.18 8.52 12.75
C ASP A 235 3.74 7.11 13.18
N ASP A 236 4.49 6.07 12.81
CA ASP A 236 4.27 4.69 13.26
C ASP A 236 4.46 4.58 14.79
N LEU A 237 5.50 5.21 15.35
CA LEU A 237 5.76 5.25 16.80
C LEU A 237 4.70 6.04 17.58
N MET A 238 4.18 7.14 17.01
CA MET A 238 3.06 7.89 17.59
C MET A 238 1.81 7.02 17.68
N THR A 239 1.52 6.24 16.64
CA THR A 239 0.39 5.29 16.63
C THR A 239 0.55 4.23 17.72
N LEU A 240 1.77 3.75 17.94
CA LEU A 240 2.14 2.82 19.02
C LEU A 240 2.27 3.49 20.39
N ARG A 241 2.00 4.80 20.50
CA ARG A 241 2.11 5.61 21.73
C ARG A 241 3.49 5.54 22.39
N MET A 242 4.54 5.34 21.59
CA MET A 242 5.93 5.29 22.07
C MET A 242 6.53 6.70 22.14
N TRP A 243 5.97 7.56 23.00
CA TRP A 243 6.22 9.00 23.01
C TRP A 243 7.70 9.37 23.21
N ASP A 244 8.42 8.70 24.11
CA ASP A 244 9.84 8.97 24.35
C ASP A 244 10.70 8.72 23.09
N LYS A 245 10.37 7.67 22.33
CA LYS A 245 11.07 7.37 21.06
C LYS A 245 10.74 8.40 19.99
N VAL A 246 9.49 8.90 19.95
CA VAL A 246 9.09 9.97 19.04
C VAL A 246 9.89 11.24 19.35
N ILE A 247 9.95 11.65 20.62
CA ILE A 247 10.67 12.85 21.08
C ILE A 247 12.15 12.75 20.71
N ALA A 248 12.81 11.64 21.07
CA ALA A 248 14.23 11.43 20.78
C ALA A 248 14.51 11.37 19.27
N GLY A 249 13.66 10.69 18.50
CA GLY A 249 13.81 10.61 17.05
C GLY A 249 13.61 11.95 16.35
N ILE A 250 12.72 12.82 16.85
CA ILE A 250 12.58 14.20 16.36
C ILE A 250 13.83 15.02 16.63
N GLU A 251 14.40 14.93 17.84
CA GLU A 251 15.64 15.64 18.18
C GLU A 251 16.80 15.19 17.29
N GLN A 252 16.94 13.89 17.09
CA GLN A 252 17.94 13.34 16.20
C GLN A 252 17.73 13.84 14.76
N LEU A 253 16.48 13.84 14.27
CA LEU A 253 16.21 14.29 12.91
C LEU A 253 16.51 15.78 12.70
N ASP A 254 16.17 16.63 13.67
CA ASP A 254 16.47 18.08 13.62
C ASP A 254 17.98 18.36 13.68
N ASN A 255 18.74 17.53 14.40
CA ASN A 255 20.20 17.64 14.45
C ASN A 255 20.87 17.13 13.17
N ASP A 256 20.34 16.05 12.58
CA ASP A 256 20.91 15.43 11.38
C ASP A 256 20.68 16.27 10.13
N TYR A 257 19.55 17.01 10.05
CA TYR A 257 19.16 17.75 8.86
C TYR A 257 18.60 19.14 9.15
N GLN A 258 19.04 20.11 8.36
CA GLN A 258 18.39 21.42 8.26
C GLN A 258 17.14 21.29 7.37
N LEU A 259 16.02 20.90 7.98
CA LEU A 259 14.74 20.76 7.28
C LEU A 259 14.21 22.14 6.83
N ALA A 260 13.44 22.13 5.75
CA ALA A 260 12.71 23.33 5.31
C ALA A 260 11.83 23.88 6.46
N PRO A 261 11.63 25.21 6.55
CA PRO A 261 10.81 25.86 7.57
C PRO A 261 9.48 25.15 7.88
N GLU A 262 8.73 24.81 6.83
CA GLU A 262 7.43 24.15 6.93
C GLU A 262 7.53 22.70 7.48
N ASP A 263 8.53 21.94 7.03
CA ASP A 263 8.79 20.57 7.51
C ASP A 263 9.22 20.58 8.98
N ARG A 264 10.09 21.51 9.35
CA ARG A 264 10.53 21.71 10.73
C ARG A 264 9.36 22.13 11.63
N GLN A 265 8.49 23.04 11.18
CA GLN A 265 7.26 23.41 11.88
C GLN A 265 6.39 22.18 12.14
N ARG A 266 6.12 21.35 11.13
CA ARG A 266 5.36 20.11 11.28
C ARG A 266 6.03 19.12 12.23
N LEU A 267 7.36 19.01 12.19
CA LEU A 267 8.12 18.10 13.03
C LEU A 267 8.01 18.47 14.51
N PHE A 268 8.21 19.74 14.85
CA PHE A 268 8.07 20.20 16.24
C PHE A 268 6.63 20.23 16.74
N HIS A 269 5.65 20.39 15.85
CA HIS A 269 4.24 20.20 16.22
C HIS A 269 3.97 18.76 16.68
N ARG A 270 4.51 17.74 15.98
CA ARG A 270 4.45 16.35 16.44
C ARG A 270 5.13 16.16 17.79
N LYS A 271 6.27 16.80 18.00
CA LYS A 271 6.99 16.77 19.30
C LYS A 271 6.12 17.32 20.43
N ALA A 272 5.41 18.42 20.19
CA ALA A 272 4.48 18.97 21.16
C ALA A 272 3.34 18.00 21.49
N ILE A 273 2.76 17.33 20.49
CA ILE A 273 1.74 16.29 20.71
C ILE A 273 2.32 15.14 21.55
N ALA A 274 3.52 14.66 21.22
CA ALA A 274 4.17 13.60 21.98
C ALA A 274 4.42 14.00 23.45
N HIS A 275 4.90 15.21 23.71
CA HIS A 275 5.04 15.73 25.08
C HIS A 275 3.69 15.85 25.80
N LEU A 276 2.63 16.26 25.09
CA LEU A 276 1.30 16.40 25.67
C LEU A 276 0.73 15.05 26.11
N GLU A 277 0.82 14.04 25.24
CA GLU A 277 0.39 12.67 25.53
C GLU A 277 1.24 12.01 26.62
N ALA A 278 2.54 12.33 26.69
CA ALA A 278 3.42 11.95 27.78
C ALA A 278 3.20 12.76 29.07
N LYS A 279 2.25 13.70 29.09
CA LYS A 279 1.97 14.62 30.22
C LYS A 279 3.19 15.45 30.67
N GLN A 280 4.12 15.70 29.75
CA GLN A 280 5.31 16.53 29.95
C GLN A 280 4.98 17.99 29.62
N TYR A 281 4.01 18.57 30.35
CA TYR A 281 3.40 19.86 30.03
C TYR A 281 4.40 21.02 29.88
N ALA A 282 5.46 21.03 30.71
CA ALA A 282 6.53 22.04 30.62
C ALA A 282 7.26 22.04 29.27
N GLN A 283 7.36 20.88 28.60
CA GLN A 283 8.03 20.75 27.30
C GLN A 283 7.12 21.03 26.11
N VAL A 284 5.79 20.92 26.29
CA VAL A 284 4.83 21.19 25.22
C VAL A 284 4.92 22.64 24.76
N ASP A 285 5.04 23.58 25.70
CA ASP A 285 5.19 25.01 25.40
C ASP A 285 6.42 25.27 24.52
N LYS A 286 7.58 24.73 24.93
CA LYS A 286 8.84 24.84 24.21
C LYS A 286 8.73 24.27 22.79
N ALA A 287 8.17 23.07 22.66
CA ALA A 287 8.01 22.42 21.36
C ALA A 287 7.05 23.19 20.43
N LEU A 288 5.93 23.71 20.95
CA LEU A 288 5.00 24.54 20.17
C LEU A 288 5.64 25.87 19.76
N SER A 289 6.38 26.53 20.64
CA SER A 289 7.12 27.74 20.30
C SER A 289 8.14 27.48 19.19
N THR A 290 8.95 26.42 19.30
CA THR A 290 9.88 26.05 18.21
C THR A 290 9.15 25.74 16.91
N SER A 291 7.97 25.11 16.96
CA SER A 291 7.13 24.88 15.78
C SER A 291 6.64 26.18 15.14
N ILE A 292 6.20 27.16 15.95
CA ILE A 292 5.79 28.48 15.49
C ILE A 292 6.98 29.22 14.87
N ASP A 293 8.11 29.25 15.56
CA ASP A 293 9.31 29.99 15.14
C ASP A 293 9.96 29.41 13.89
N ALA A 294 9.76 28.11 13.62
CA ALA A 294 10.26 27.47 12.42
C ALA A 294 9.64 28.03 11.13
N ASP A 295 8.36 28.43 11.15
CA ASP A 295 7.68 29.10 10.03
C ASP A 295 6.62 30.08 10.55
N PRO A 296 7.02 31.27 11.02
CA PRO A 296 6.19 32.15 11.84
C PRO A 296 5.08 32.87 11.07
N LEU A 297 5.18 32.93 9.74
CA LEU A 297 4.19 33.61 8.88
C LEU A 297 3.15 32.64 8.31
N SER A 298 3.24 31.35 8.63
CA SER A 298 2.32 30.36 8.11
C SER A 298 0.94 30.45 8.80
N ARG A 299 -0.11 30.07 8.07
CA ARG A 299 -1.45 29.89 8.66
C ARG A 299 -1.44 28.86 9.79
N THR A 300 -0.51 27.91 9.74
CA THR A 300 -0.33 26.92 10.80
C THR A 300 0.20 27.60 12.05
N ALA A 301 1.21 28.47 11.96
CA ALA A 301 1.71 29.24 13.10
C ALA A 301 0.60 30.03 13.80
N ASP A 302 -0.32 30.65 13.06
CA ASP A 302 -1.48 31.34 13.65
C ASP A 302 -2.37 30.41 14.47
N LYS A 303 -2.66 29.21 13.95
CA LYS A 303 -3.42 28.19 14.68
C LYS A 303 -2.66 27.70 15.92
N LEU A 304 -1.35 27.49 15.79
CA LEU A 304 -0.50 27.04 16.89
C LEU A 304 -0.40 28.09 18.00
N ARG A 305 -0.36 29.39 17.67
CA ARG A 305 -0.42 30.47 18.67
C ARG A 305 -1.71 30.41 19.48
N PHE A 306 -2.84 30.18 18.82
CA PHE A 306 -4.11 30.01 19.51
C PHE A 306 -4.11 28.76 20.42
N GLN A 307 -3.65 27.61 19.92
CA GLN A 307 -3.51 26.39 20.70
C GLN A 307 -2.58 26.58 21.91
N LEU A 308 -1.49 27.32 21.75
CA LEU A 308 -0.53 27.61 22.81
C LEU A 308 -1.18 28.42 23.94
N VAL A 309 -2.01 29.41 23.61
CA VAL A 309 -2.76 30.19 24.62
C VAL A 309 -3.73 29.29 25.39
N GLN A 310 -4.50 28.45 24.68
CA GLN A 310 -5.43 27.51 25.30
C GLN A 310 -4.73 26.50 26.21
N LEU A 311 -3.61 25.94 25.74
CA LEU A 311 -2.81 24.99 26.49
C LEU A 311 -2.22 25.64 27.76
N ARG A 312 -1.66 26.84 27.66
CA ARG A 312 -1.14 27.59 28.83
C ARG A 312 -2.23 27.87 29.86
N GLN A 313 -3.46 28.11 29.42
CA GLN A 313 -4.59 28.24 30.33
C GLN A 313 -4.91 26.89 30.99
N TYR A 314 -5.08 25.83 30.19
CA TYR A 314 -5.34 24.49 30.69
C TYR A 314 -4.31 24.03 31.73
N ILE A 315 -3.01 24.19 31.45
CA ILE A 315 -1.92 23.81 32.37
C ILE A 315 -2.00 24.61 33.68
N ARG A 316 -2.38 25.90 33.63
CA ARG A 316 -2.54 26.72 34.85
C ARG A 316 -3.67 26.24 35.75
N GLU A 317 -4.72 25.69 35.16
CA GLU A 317 -5.89 25.16 35.86
C GLU A 317 -5.65 23.76 36.43
N LEU A 318 -4.58 23.06 36.02
CA LEU A 318 -4.24 21.73 36.55
C LEU A 318 -3.78 21.77 38.02
N PRO A 319 -4.13 20.74 38.82
CA PRO A 319 -3.55 20.51 40.14
C PRO A 319 -2.00 20.50 40.12
N ALA A 320 -1.36 20.96 41.21
CA ALA A 320 0.10 21.14 41.25
C ALA A 320 0.87 19.82 41.05
N ASP A 321 0.34 18.71 41.57
CA ASP A 321 0.83 17.34 41.41
C ASP A 321 0.71 16.81 39.97
N GLN A 322 -0.25 17.34 39.20
CA GLN A 322 -0.47 16.98 37.80
C GLN A 322 0.30 17.87 36.82
N ARG A 323 0.70 19.08 37.23
CA ARG A 323 1.51 19.98 36.41
C ARG A 323 2.93 19.46 36.16
N ASN A 324 3.49 18.77 37.14
CA ASN A 324 4.83 18.18 37.09
C ASN A 324 4.77 16.73 37.61
N PRO A 325 4.22 15.78 36.84
CA PRO A 325 4.16 14.40 37.29
C PRO A 325 5.60 13.89 37.54
N PRO A 326 5.87 13.20 38.67
CA PRO A 326 7.19 12.64 38.93
C PRO A 326 7.57 11.69 37.79
N THR A 327 8.82 11.76 37.35
CA THR A 327 9.37 11.09 36.15
C THR A 327 9.46 9.56 36.26
N THR A 328 8.72 8.96 37.18
CA THR A 328 8.65 7.51 37.41
C THR A 328 7.34 6.97 36.85
N GLN A 329 7.31 6.71 35.55
CA GLN A 329 6.59 5.52 35.08
C GLN A 329 7.65 4.51 34.64
N PRO A 330 7.93 3.46 35.44
CA PRO A 330 8.54 2.28 34.87
C PRO A 330 7.55 1.71 33.86
N ALA A 331 8.08 1.15 32.77
CA ALA A 331 7.35 0.41 31.78
C ALA A 331 6.26 -0.44 32.44
N THR A 332 5.03 -0.32 31.96
CA THR A 332 4.00 -1.31 32.26
C THR A 332 4.47 -2.62 31.66
N THR A 333 5.28 -3.36 32.43
CA THR A 333 5.48 -4.79 32.24
C THR A 333 4.09 -5.37 32.34
N ILE A 334 3.53 -5.81 31.21
CA ILE A 334 2.40 -6.72 31.21
C ILE A 334 2.89 -7.95 31.95
N ALA A 335 2.52 -8.08 33.22
CA ALA A 335 2.72 -9.30 33.97
C ALA A 335 2.01 -10.43 33.19
N PRO A 336 2.66 -11.58 32.97
CA PRO A 336 1.99 -12.69 32.33
C PRO A 336 0.81 -13.07 33.22
N THR A 337 -0.40 -13.05 32.64
CA THR A 337 -1.59 -13.60 33.26
C THR A 337 -1.31 -15.05 33.58
N THR A 338 -1.04 -15.35 34.85
CA THR A 338 -1.03 -16.70 35.39
C THR A 338 -2.40 -17.31 35.15
N GLN A 339 -2.48 -18.30 34.28
CA GLN A 339 -3.60 -19.25 34.26
C GLN A 339 -3.74 -19.85 35.67
N PRO A 340 -4.96 -20.00 36.21
CA PRO A 340 -5.14 -20.75 37.43
C PRO A 340 -4.81 -22.22 37.15
N ALA A 341 -3.96 -22.78 38.01
CA ALA A 341 -3.64 -24.19 38.07
C ALA A 341 -4.93 -25.02 38.22
N THR A 342 -5.16 -25.93 37.29
CA THR A 342 -6.07 -27.05 37.48
C THR A 342 -5.34 -28.10 38.32
N THR A 343 -5.86 -28.35 39.51
CA THR A 343 -5.47 -29.47 40.38
C THR A 343 -5.80 -30.80 39.73
N ASP A 344 -4.83 -31.70 39.76
CA ASP A 344 -4.94 -33.12 39.41
C ASP A 344 -6.05 -33.83 40.21
N ALA A 345 -6.79 -34.69 39.50
CA ALA A 345 -7.39 -35.87 40.09
C ALA A 345 -7.18 -37.04 39.10
N ALA A 346 -6.29 -37.94 39.50
CA ALA A 346 -5.99 -39.18 38.81
C ALA A 346 -7.15 -40.18 38.94
N THR A 347 -7.48 -40.88 37.84
CA THR A 347 -8.05 -42.23 37.85
C THR A 347 -7.54 -43.00 36.63
N THR A 348 -6.77 -44.05 36.94
CA THR A 348 -6.42 -45.31 36.24
C THR A 348 -7.04 -45.65 34.86
N GLN A 349 -6.13 -45.90 33.89
CA GLN A 349 -5.95 -46.96 32.84
C GLN A 349 -7.03 -48.09 32.65
N PRO A 350 -7.05 -48.90 31.55
CA PRO A 350 -6.03 -49.05 30.48
C PRO A 350 -6.50 -49.33 29.01
N ASP A 351 -5.49 -49.42 28.12
CA ASP A 351 -5.34 -50.18 26.86
C ASP A 351 -6.24 -49.93 25.63
N ASP A 352 -5.61 -49.56 24.50
CA ASP A 352 -5.50 -50.44 23.33
C ASP A 352 -4.52 -49.87 22.28
N ALA A 353 -3.75 -50.79 21.69
CA ALA A 353 -2.72 -50.60 20.68
C ALA A 353 -3.31 -50.51 19.26
N GLU A 354 -2.60 -49.87 18.33
CA GLU A 354 -2.14 -50.44 17.04
C GLU A 354 -1.50 -49.37 16.12
N ASP A 355 -0.37 -49.76 15.52
CA ASP A 355 0.21 -49.45 14.20
C ASP A 355 0.27 -47.99 13.69
N GLY A 356 1.36 -47.48 13.11
CA GLY A 356 2.59 -48.08 12.59
C GLY A 356 3.25 -47.12 11.58
N ALA A 357 4.49 -47.45 11.23
CA ALA A 357 5.29 -46.97 10.08
C ALA A 357 6.00 -45.60 10.16
N ALA A 358 7.31 -45.72 10.38
CA ALA A 358 8.36 -44.79 9.98
C ALA A 358 8.62 -44.85 8.46
N ALA A 359 9.15 -43.76 7.90
CA ALA A 359 10.02 -43.80 6.72
C ALA A 359 10.97 -42.58 6.75
N GLU A 360 12.24 -42.87 6.97
CA GLU A 360 13.40 -42.02 6.69
C GLU A 360 13.60 -41.89 5.17
N SER A 361 14.15 -40.78 4.71
CA SER A 361 14.79 -40.70 3.39
C SER A 361 16.05 -39.84 3.44
N ASP A 362 17.19 -40.52 3.32
CA ASP A 362 18.48 -40.00 2.92
C ASP A 362 18.41 -39.28 1.56
N CYS A 363 19.17 -38.18 1.43
CA CYS A 363 19.68 -37.72 0.14
C CYS A 363 21.11 -37.20 0.36
N ALA A 364 22.07 -37.98 -0.11
CA ALA A 364 23.43 -37.55 -0.38
C ALA A 364 23.61 -37.33 -1.89
N ASP A 365 24.60 -36.50 -2.20
CA ASP A 365 25.37 -36.43 -3.45
C ASP A 365 24.93 -35.40 -4.51
N CYS A 366 25.75 -34.35 -4.64
CA CYS A 366 25.98 -33.55 -5.85
C CYS A 366 27.41 -32.99 -5.74
N THR A 367 28.35 -33.61 -6.46
CA THR A 367 29.71 -33.08 -6.70
C THR A 367 29.69 -32.05 -7.83
N GLU A 368 30.13 -30.82 -7.57
CA GLU A 368 30.40 -29.79 -8.58
C GLU A 368 31.87 -29.88 -9.04
N ASP A 369 32.05 -30.03 -10.35
CA ASP A 369 33.33 -29.93 -11.07
C ASP A 369 33.38 -28.55 -11.75
N CYS A 370 34.27 -27.67 -11.27
CA CYS A 370 34.52 -26.35 -11.85
C CYS A 370 35.81 -26.38 -12.68
N GLY A 371 35.67 -26.32 -14.00
CA GLY A 371 36.78 -26.03 -14.91
C GLY A 371 37.04 -24.52 -15.03
N PRO A 372 38.30 -24.06 -15.18
CA PRO A 372 38.60 -22.71 -15.63
C PRO A 372 39.11 -22.72 -17.07
N LYS A 373 38.76 -21.68 -17.85
CA LYS A 373 39.65 -21.05 -18.84
C LYS A 373 39.02 -19.79 -19.47
N GLN A 374 39.52 -18.64 -19.02
CA GLN A 374 39.58 -17.40 -19.80
C GLN A 374 40.59 -17.58 -20.94
N ALA A 375 40.26 -17.04 -22.10
CA ALA A 375 41.21 -16.67 -23.13
C ALA A 375 40.77 -15.30 -23.65
N ASP A 376 41.55 -14.28 -23.30
CA ASP A 376 41.54 -12.95 -23.90
C ASP A 376 42.07 -13.06 -25.34
N GLY A 377 41.45 -12.32 -26.25
CA GLY A 377 41.88 -12.19 -27.63
C GLY A 377 41.59 -10.78 -28.12
N ASP A 378 42.68 -10.05 -28.33
CA ASP A 378 42.77 -8.75 -29.00
C ASP A 378 42.01 -8.72 -30.33
N ASN A 379 41.46 -7.56 -30.66
CA ASN A 379 41.70 -6.99 -31.99
C ASN A 379 41.46 -5.47 -31.99
N ASP A 380 42.53 -4.75 -32.33
CA ASP A 380 42.53 -3.42 -32.93
C ASP A 380 41.63 -3.38 -34.18
N ASP A 381 40.99 -2.24 -34.43
CA ASP A 381 41.24 -1.47 -35.65
C ASP A 381 40.45 -0.15 -35.68
N ALA A 382 41.15 0.85 -36.21
CA ALA A 382 40.77 2.23 -36.37
C ALA A 382 39.67 2.43 -37.43
N GLU A 383 38.88 3.50 -37.30
CA GLU A 383 38.66 4.40 -38.44
C GLU A 383 38.18 5.80 -38.03
N SER A 384 38.71 6.74 -38.80
CA SER A 384 38.61 8.19 -38.78
C SER A 384 37.23 8.74 -39.12
N GLY A 385 36.94 9.97 -38.66
CA GLY A 385 35.86 10.79 -39.20
C GLY A 385 35.80 12.18 -38.56
N THR A 386 36.57 13.12 -39.10
CA THR A 386 36.50 14.57 -38.84
C THR A 386 35.36 15.23 -39.63
N ALA A 387 34.89 16.39 -39.12
CA ALA A 387 34.12 17.50 -39.75
C ALA A 387 32.79 17.73 -39.01
N GLU A 388 32.31 18.94 -38.70
CA GLU A 388 32.82 20.32 -38.76
C GLU A 388 31.80 21.17 -37.97
N GLU A 389 32.24 22.31 -37.45
CA GLU A 389 31.40 23.35 -36.83
C GLU A 389 30.58 24.11 -37.89
N ASP A 390 29.40 24.61 -37.49
CA ASP A 390 28.88 25.95 -37.85
C ASP A 390 27.65 26.24 -36.97
N SER A 391 27.73 27.17 -36.00
CA SER A 391 27.51 28.63 -36.11
C SER A 391 26.06 28.97 -36.54
N ALA A 392 25.16 29.35 -35.63
CA ALA A 392 24.97 30.66 -34.98
C ALA A 392 24.17 31.68 -35.81
N ALA A 393 23.27 32.39 -35.10
CA ALA A 393 22.66 33.68 -35.41
C ALA A 393 21.48 33.66 -36.44
N GLU A 394 20.44 34.49 -36.40
CA GLU A 394 20.07 35.62 -35.55
C GLU A 394 18.63 36.04 -35.89
N SER A 395 18.00 36.82 -35.00
CA SER A 395 17.06 37.92 -35.30
C SER A 395 15.66 37.57 -35.84
N ALA A 396 14.59 38.30 -35.57
CA ALA A 396 14.25 39.39 -34.66
C ALA A 396 12.74 39.67 -34.87
N GLU A 397 12.14 40.33 -33.87
CA GLU A 397 11.01 41.29 -33.99
C GLU A 397 9.65 40.76 -34.53
N SER A 398 8.48 41.24 -34.09
CA SER A 398 8.14 42.56 -33.57
C SER A 398 6.92 42.50 -32.64
N THR A 399 6.96 43.39 -31.65
CA THR A 399 5.86 43.92 -30.86
C THR A 399 4.70 44.48 -31.69
N GLU A 400 3.46 44.31 -31.23
CA GLU A 400 2.41 45.30 -31.47
C GLU A 400 1.53 45.48 -30.23
N THR A 401 1.27 46.75 -29.95
CA THR A 401 0.73 47.37 -28.73
C THR A 401 -0.79 47.53 -28.73
N ALA A 402 -1.35 47.52 -27.51
CA ALA A 402 -2.44 48.36 -27.01
C ALA A 402 -3.86 48.22 -27.60
N SER A 403 -4.86 48.07 -26.72
CA SER A 403 -5.65 49.23 -26.25
C SER A 403 -6.65 48.85 -25.15
N ALA A 404 -6.94 49.85 -24.32
CA ALA A 404 -7.82 49.80 -23.17
C ALA A 404 -9.31 49.76 -23.55
N LYS A 405 -10.11 49.09 -22.71
CA LYS A 405 -11.39 49.60 -22.19
C LYS A 405 -11.80 48.89 -20.92
#